data_AF-B7JTC9-F1
#
_entry.id   AF-B7JTC9-F1
#
_cell.length_a   1.000
_cell.length_b   1.000
_cell.length_c   1.000
_cell.angle_alpha   90.00
_cell.angle_beta   90.00
_cell.angle_gamma   90.00
#
_symmetry.space_group_name_H-M   'P 1'
#
loop_
_entity.id
_entity.type
_entity.pdbx_description
1 polymer ?
#
loop_
_entity_poly.entity_id
_entity_poly.type
_entity_poly.pdbx_seq_one_letter_code
_entity_poly.pdbx_strand_id
1 'polypeptide(L)'
;MEKLKVLFQNTLYIAYPLLTGVEGSERVLNKWQQFYQDVERDLQRIYNSTYSSQTFERLVKWVSKKEALGLSAIDILPKLDNYKEEIFECLKDDLYMEFGIKLPVIKKELSVDSEAKSEYIERSNAGFMYHLSDTIAKNKFTDDQDKNVRIAQLQDKQNSLVVVSSHDDGDMKLQREELKRWNTLIDSTFLTRVMDDLTADCLDIVTELWVKSAENDKTIVPVHYEQILDMCNMQQIKNGKAYYRKEDRLKIMERLAALASIFIYVNEDNEIVILNEEDPNETLAYKKQRIRRLFVMDEIIIAKDIDTDKTLGIESMNVTPGSFLSKYLYGSEKLTGLLSKKALEYNSKQQRYHKRLTRYLSWRWRIQQSYQHLTHSYSIGGPKGLLQVMEISMNRKPSLTRQVFEKTLDDLMRDQVIKEWKYSPEIDEEKCKGKNWFENYWLKLKVIISPTNELVKLQQELITKKSKQQSPLIIEMEEKPPVIEEKPISIPNQEIPNSIEFYIEKMNTYKEKNDKSIRELAKEIDISYSTLSRMLSGKRKRLNDDTKNKLDKWIERQEVVNLL
;
A
#
# COMPACT_ATOMS: atom_id res chain seq x y z
N MET A 1 8.18 37.56 31.27
CA MET A 1 9.38 37.45 32.14
C MET A 1 9.27 36.24 33.06
N GLU A 2 8.20 36.15 33.85
CA GLU A 2 7.92 35.01 34.75
C GLU A 2 7.74 33.68 33.99
N LYS A 3 7.04 33.70 32.84
CA LYS A 3 6.88 32.53 31.95
C LYS A 3 8.21 31.91 31.48
N LEU A 4 9.25 32.71 31.26
CA LEU A 4 10.55 32.22 30.77
C LEU A 4 11.33 31.54 31.90
N LYS A 5 11.25 32.08 33.12
CA LYS A 5 11.83 31.45 34.32
C LYS A 5 11.16 30.10 34.60
N VAL A 6 9.83 30.05 34.51
CA VAL A 6 9.05 28.80 34.65
C VAL A 6 9.44 27.79 33.57
N LEU A 7 9.60 28.21 32.32
CA LEU A 7 10.01 27.31 31.23
C LEU A 7 11.41 26.71 31.47
N PHE A 8 12.39 27.53 31.90
CA PHE A 8 13.73 27.03 32.22
C PHE A 8 13.71 26.07 33.42
N GLN A 9 12.89 26.37 34.43
CA GLN A 9 12.70 25.52 35.60
C GLN A 9 12.05 24.17 35.21
N ASN A 10 11.00 24.20 34.39
CA ASN A 10 10.34 23.02 33.82
C ASN A 10 11.33 22.16 33.01
N THR A 11 12.20 22.82 32.24
CA THR A 11 13.24 22.15 31.46
C THR A 11 14.23 21.42 32.37
N LEU A 12 14.65 22.03 33.49
CA LEU A 12 15.50 21.36 34.48
C LEU A 12 14.80 20.18 35.17
N TYR A 13 13.51 20.32 35.50
CA TYR A 13 12.74 19.22 36.10
C TYR A 13 12.65 18.02 35.17
N ILE A 14 12.56 18.23 33.86
CA ILE A 14 12.57 17.15 32.84
C ILE A 14 13.99 16.59 32.67
N ALA A 15 15.02 17.45 32.66
CA ALA A 15 16.41 17.05 32.45
C ALA A 15 16.96 16.12 33.54
N TYR A 16 16.59 16.37 34.81
CA TYR A 16 17.14 15.66 35.96
C TYR A 16 16.87 14.13 35.89
N PRO A 17 15.62 13.64 35.81
CA PRO A 17 15.34 12.22 35.65
C PRO A 17 15.79 11.65 34.31
N LEU A 18 15.85 12.47 33.25
CA LEU A 18 16.27 12.03 31.91
C LEU A 18 17.75 11.62 31.87
N LEU A 19 18.61 12.39 32.54
CA LEU A 19 20.07 12.20 32.53
C LEU A 19 20.60 11.41 33.74
N THR A 20 19.75 11.13 34.74
CA THR A 20 20.12 10.31 35.89
C THR A 20 20.52 8.89 35.42
N GLY A 21 21.76 8.49 35.66
CA GLY A 21 22.31 7.19 35.25
C GLY A 21 23.11 7.19 33.95
N VAL A 22 23.26 8.32 33.25
CA VAL A 22 24.14 8.47 32.08
C VAL A 22 25.55 8.87 32.53
N GLU A 23 26.58 8.21 32.02
CA GLU A 23 27.98 8.53 32.34
C GLU A 23 28.34 9.96 31.89
N GLY A 24 28.85 10.79 32.81
CA GLY A 24 29.15 12.21 32.55
C GLY A 24 27.98 13.18 32.75
N SER A 25 26.77 12.70 33.08
CA SER A 25 25.57 13.52 33.30
C SER A 25 25.70 14.56 34.40
N GLU A 26 26.49 14.30 35.45
CA GLU A 26 26.71 15.25 36.54
C GLU A 26 27.31 16.57 36.06
N ARG A 27 28.20 16.53 35.06
CA ARG A 27 28.80 17.75 34.48
C ARG A 27 27.78 18.56 33.69
N VAL A 28 26.87 17.89 33.00
CA VAL A 28 25.79 18.50 32.22
C VAL A 28 24.78 19.15 33.15
N LEU A 29 24.25 18.40 34.12
CA LEU A 29 23.26 18.88 35.07
C LEU A 29 23.79 20.03 35.92
N ASN A 30 25.05 19.97 36.36
CA ASN A 30 25.68 21.07 37.10
C ASN A 30 25.79 22.35 36.25
N LYS A 31 26.21 22.24 34.98
CA LYS A 31 26.30 23.41 34.09
C LYS A 31 24.92 24.01 33.82
N TRP A 32 23.91 23.17 33.56
CA TRP A 32 22.54 23.61 33.30
C TRP A 32 21.88 24.23 34.53
N GLN A 33 22.13 23.70 35.72
CA GLN A 33 21.67 24.28 36.98
C GLN A 33 22.31 25.65 37.24
N GLN A 34 23.60 25.81 36.99
CA GLN A 34 24.29 27.09 37.12
C GLN A 34 23.81 28.11 36.08
N PHE A 35 23.52 27.66 34.84
CA PHE A 35 22.94 28.51 33.81
C PHE A 35 21.54 29.01 34.20
N TYR A 36 20.69 28.15 34.75
CA TYR A 36 19.39 28.55 35.27
C TYR A 36 19.51 29.56 36.43
N GLN A 37 20.41 29.32 37.39
CA GLN A 37 20.62 30.24 38.53
C GLN A 37 21.07 31.64 38.07
N ASP A 38 21.89 31.70 37.02
CA ASP A 38 22.29 32.97 36.40
C ASP A 38 21.10 33.69 35.76
N VAL A 39 20.28 32.97 34.99
CA VAL A 39 19.09 33.52 34.31
C VAL A 39 17.97 33.87 35.29
N GLU A 40 17.88 33.15 36.41
CA GLU A 40 16.93 33.43 37.50
C GLU A 40 17.27 34.75 38.21
N ARG A 41 18.56 35.02 38.44
CA ARG A 41 19.06 36.25 39.06
C ARG A 41 18.98 37.45 38.13
N ASP A 42 19.32 37.29 36.86
CA ASP A 42 19.27 38.34 35.86
C ASP A 42 19.01 37.78 34.45
N LEU A 43 17.86 38.15 33.87
CA LEU A 43 17.42 37.69 32.56
C LEU A 43 18.34 38.16 31.41
N GLN A 44 19.15 39.20 31.60
CA GLN A 44 20.15 39.62 30.60
C GLN A 44 21.31 38.63 30.48
N ARG A 45 21.49 37.73 31.46
CA ARG A 45 22.50 36.67 31.42
C ARG A 45 22.19 35.52 30.48
N ILE A 46 21.01 35.49 29.86
CA ILE A 46 20.70 34.53 28.77
C ILE A 46 21.75 34.64 27.65
N TYR A 47 22.21 35.85 27.35
CA TYR A 47 23.17 36.08 26.26
C TYR A 47 24.63 36.10 26.72
N ASN A 48 24.89 36.32 28.02
CA ASN A 48 26.23 36.63 28.55
C ASN A 48 26.67 35.74 29.73
N SER A 49 25.93 34.67 30.06
CA SER A 49 26.34 33.74 31.12
C SER A 49 27.53 32.90 30.69
N THR A 50 28.51 32.76 31.59
CA THR A 50 29.64 31.83 31.46
C THR A 50 29.19 30.36 31.45
N TYR A 51 27.96 30.09 31.87
CA TYR A 51 27.37 28.75 31.89
C TYR A 51 26.39 28.50 30.74
N SER A 52 26.30 29.42 29.76
CA SER A 52 25.46 29.25 28.57
C SER A 52 25.71 27.90 27.90
N SER A 53 24.62 27.27 27.50
CA SER A 53 24.61 25.89 27.05
C SER A 53 23.64 25.69 25.88
N GLN A 54 24.21 25.38 24.72
CA GLN A 54 23.44 25.20 23.48
C GLN A 54 22.54 23.97 23.57
N THR A 55 23.03 22.90 24.22
CA THR A 55 22.24 21.72 24.53
C THR A 55 21.02 22.03 25.41
N PHE A 56 21.20 22.86 26.44
CA PHE A 56 20.10 23.27 27.31
C PHE A 56 19.07 24.12 26.57
N GLU A 57 19.51 25.09 25.78
CA GLU A 57 18.61 25.91 24.95
C GLU A 57 17.78 25.07 23.97
N ARG A 58 18.35 23.98 23.45
CA ARG A 58 17.64 23.08 22.55
C ARG A 58 16.59 22.26 23.28
N LEU A 59 16.88 21.82 24.50
CA LEU A 59 15.88 21.19 25.37
C LEU A 59 14.77 22.17 25.74
N VAL A 60 15.10 23.43 26.05
CA VAL A 60 14.11 24.50 26.30
C VAL A 60 13.18 24.70 25.11
N LYS A 61 13.71 24.71 23.88
CA LYS A 61 12.90 24.79 22.64
C LYS A 61 11.97 23.59 22.48
N TRP A 62 12.44 22.40 22.83
CA TRP A 62 11.63 21.19 22.79
C TRP A 62 10.47 21.25 23.79
N VAL A 63 10.74 21.63 25.04
CA VAL A 63 9.71 21.79 26.09
C VAL A 63 8.69 22.86 25.69
N SER A 64 9.17 23.99 25.16
CA SER A 64 8.31 25.08 24.65
C SER A 64 7.35 24.61 23.54
N LYS A 65 7.83 23.73 22.64
CA LYS A 65 6.99 23.14 21.58
C LYS A 65 5.91 22.22 22.14
N LYS A 66 6.18 21.47 23.21
CA LYS A 66 5.20 20.59 23.87
C LYS A 66 4.17 21.39 24.68
N GLU A 67 4.60 22.45 25.36
CA GLU A 67 3.68 23.38 26.04
C GLU A 67 2.74 24.06 25.04
N ALA A 68 3.20 24.38 23.83
CA ALA A 68 2.36 24.92 22.76
C ALA A 68 1.30 23.92 22.23
N LEU A 69 1.52 22.61 22.42
CA LEU A 69 0.57 21.54 22.12
C LEU A 69 -0.36 21.21 23.29
N GLY A 70 -0.31 22.00 24.38
CA GLY A 70 -1.14 21.82 25.57
C GLY A 70 -0.60 20.83 26.60
N LEU A 71 0.65 20.36 26.47
CA LEU A 71 1.28 19.42 27.40
C LEU A 71 2.20 20.17 28.37
N SER A 72 1.92 20.10 29.67
CA SER A 72 2.77 20.71 30.70
C SER A 72 3.91 19.78 31.14
N ALA A 73 4.91 20.31 31.85
CA ALA A 73 5.97 19.48 32.44
C ALA A 73 5.43 18.37 33.37
N ILE A 74 4.29 18.61 34.03
CA ILE A 74 3.62 17.65 34.91
C ILE A 74 2.98 16.50 34.10
N ASP A 75 2.61 16.73 32.84
CA ASP A 75 2.08 15.70 31.94
C ASP A 75 3.19 14.88 31.27
N ILE A 76 4.35 15.51 31.08
CA ILE A 76 5.53 14.91 30.43
C ILE A 76 6.27 14.00 31.41
N LEU A 77 6.48 14.43 32.66
CA LEU A 77 7.26 13.70 33.66
C LEU A 77 6.81 12.24 33.91
N PRO A 78 5.50 11.93 34.06
CA PRO A 78 5.03 10.55 34.26
C PRO A 78 5.19 9.67 33.02
N LYS A 79 5.35 10.27 31.84
CA LYS A 79 5.48 9.59 30.54
C LYS A 79 6.85 9.85 29.92
N LEU A 80 7.84 10.20 30.73
CA LEU A 80 9.15 10.65 30.25
C LEU A 80 9.83 9.58 29.38
N ASP A 81 9.65 8.30 29.70
CA ASP A 81 10.16 7.19 28.90
C ASP A 81 9.66 7.21 27.45
N ASN A 82 8.41 7.65 27.21
CA ASN A 82 7.86 7.77 25.85
C ASN A 82 8.47 8.92 25.05
N TYR A 83 9.03 9.92 25.73
CA TYR A 83 9.66 11.09 25.10
C TYR A 83 11.19 11.02 25.10
N LYS A 84 11.77 10.05 25.81
CA LYS A 84 13.21 9.90 26.00
C LYS A 84 13.97 9.77 24.69
N GLU A 85 13.44 8.98 23.75
CA GLU A 85 14.02 8.82 22.41
C GLU A 85 13.96 10.13 21.61
N GLU A 86 12.80 10.80 21.59
CA GLU A 86 12.61 12.07 20.89
C GLU A 86 13.56 13.15 21.44
N ILE A 87 13.72 13.22 22.75
CA ILE A 87 14.60 14.18 23.42
C ILE A 87 16.07 13.86 23.12
N PHE A 88 16.49 12.59 23.23
CA PHE A 88 17.88 12.22 22.97
C PHE A 88 18.28 12.36 21.51
N GLU A 89 17.40 12.07 20.56
CA GLU A 89 17.65 12.32 19.14
C GLU A 89 17.79 13.83 18.86
N CYS A 90 17.03 14.67 19.57
CA CYS A 90 17.14 16.12 19.49
C CYS A 90 18.44 16.67 20.11
N LEU A 91 19.02 15.98 21.09
CA LEU A 91 20.17 16.46 21.87
C LEU A 91 21.51 15.79 21.51
N LYS A 92 21.52 14.69 20.74
CA LYS A 92 22.71 13.85 20.50
C LYS A 92 23.91 14.61 19.95
N ASP A 93 23.70 15.47 18.96
CA ASP A 93 24.78 16.17 18.28
C ASP A 93 25.38 17.25 19.19
N ASP A 94 24.52 17.99 19.89
CA ASP A 94 24.97 19.07 20.77
C ASP A 94 25.60 18.52 22.06
N LEU A 95 25.11 17.40 22.61
CA LEU A 95 25.70 16.77 23.80
C LEU A 95 27.11 16.25 23.51
N TYR A 96 27.31 15.72 22.30
CA TYR A 96 28.63 15.32 21.84
C TYR A 96 29.55 16.54 21.65
N MET A 97 29.07 17.59 20.98
CA MET A 97 29.86 18.80 20.70
C MET A 97 30.20 19.60 21.96
N GLU A 98 29.29 19.68 22.93
CA GLU A 98 29.45 20.53 24.12
C GLU A 98 30.11 19.79 25.29
N PHE A 99 29.87 18.50 25.47
CA PHE A 99 30.34 17.74 26.64
C PHE A 99 31.17 16.49 26.29
N GLY A 100 31.32 16.15 25.01
CA GLY A 100 32.00 14.93 24.59
C GLY A 100 31.26 13.64 24.99
N ILE A 101 29.99 13.74 25.38
CA ILE A 101 29.18 12.61 25.82
C ILE A 101 28.62 11.91 24.59
N LYS A 102 29.09 10.70 24.32
CA LYS A 102 28.47 9.81 23.36
C LYS A 102 27.28 9.14 24.03
N LEU A 103 26.08 9.66 23.75
CA LEU A 103 24.87 8.90 24.08
C LEU A 103 24.96 7.54 23.37
N PRO A 104 24.58 6.43 24.03
CA PRO A 104 24.44 5.17 23.33
C PRO A 104 23.45 5.42 22.20
N VAL A 105 23.91 5.22 20.96
CA VAL A 105 23.00 5.09 19.83
C VAL A 105 22.05 3.98 20.24
N ILE A 106 20.82 4.34 20.59
CA ILE A 106 19.72 3.40 20.58
C ILE A 106 19.63 3.03 19.11
N LYS A 107 20.41 2.02 18.71
CA LYS A 107 20.01 1.19 17.60
C LYS A 107 18.57 0.85 17.93
N LYS A 108 17.66 1.07 16.99
CA LYS A 108 16.46 0.25 16.93
C LYS A 108 16.93 -1.20 16.87
N GLU A 109 17.27 -1.79 18.01
CA GLU A 109 16.66 -3.05 18.35
C GLU A 109 15.19 -2.67 18.47
N LEU A 110 14.46 -2.90 17.38
CA LEU A 110 13.01 -3.00 17.47
C LEU A 110 12.75 -3.83 18.72
N SER A 111 12.03 -3.26 19.67
CA SER A 111 11.48 -3.99 20.80
C SER A 111 10.66 -5.15 20.22
N VAL A 112 11.32 -6.30 20.07
CA VAL A 112 10.69 -7.61 19.96
C VAL A 112 10.12 -7.85 21.34
N ASP A 113 8.95 -7.29 21.60
CA ASP A 113 7.87 -7.94 22.34
C ASP A 113 6.69 -6.97 22.47
N SER A 114 5.83 -7.01 21.46
CA SER A 114 4.35 -7.07 21.55
C SER A 114 3.64 -6.60 20.27
N GLU A 115 4.34 -6.33 19.18
CA GLU A 115 3.75 -6.59 17.87
C GLU A 115 3.87 -8.09 17.64
N ALA A 116 2.78 -8.83 17.84
CA ALA A 116 2.63 -10.13 17.18
C ALA A 116 3.13 -9.93 15.75
N LYS A 117 4.20 -10.64 15.34
CA LYS A 117 4.72 -10.59 13.97
C LYS A 117 3.53 -10.80 13.07
N SER A 118 2.97 -9.72 12.53
CA SER A 118 1.79 -9.83 11.69
C SER A 118 2.16 -10.77 10.56
N GLU A 119 1.45 -11.90 10.46
CA GLU A 119 1.67 -12.86 9.38
C GLU A 119 1.30 -12.26 8.01
N TYR A 120 0.80 -11.02 8.01
CA TYR A 120 0.34 -10.28 6.86
C TYR A 120 1.09 -8.94 6.69
N ILE A 121 1.34 -8.63 5.43
CA ILE A 121 1.92 -7.40 4.90
C ILE A 121 0.79 -6.53 4.35
N GLU A 122 0.72 -5.27 4.77
CA GLU A 122 -0.25 -4.31 4.25
C GLU A 122 0.18 -3.81 2.87
N ARG A 123 -0.66 -4.03 1.87
CA ARG A 123 -0.44 -3.60 0.48
C ARG A 123 -1.43 -2.54 0.08
N SER A 124 -1.00 -1.29 0.13
CA SER A 124 -1.72 -0.15 -0.45
C SER A 124 -1.96 -0.37 -1.95
N ASN A 125 -3.15 -0.03 -2.44
CA ASN A 125 -3.66 -0.37 -3.77
C ASN A 125 -3.38 -1.82 -4.23
N ALA A 126 -3.98 -2.79 -3.54
CA ALA A 126 -3.79 -4.21 -3.78
C ALA A 126 -4.04 -4.65 -5.25
N GLY A 127 -4.92 -3.97 -5.99
CA GLY A 127 -5.20 -4.30 -7.39
C GLY A 127 -4.07 -3.95 -8.34
N PHE A 128 -3.63 -2.70 -8.32
CA PHE A 128 -2.48 -2.26 -9.12
C PHE A 128 -1.23 -3.08 -8.79
N MET A 129 -0.92 -3.21 -7.49
CA MET A 129 0.26 -3.95 -7.03
C MET A 129 0.22 -5.43 -7.44
N TYR A 130 -0.96 -6.07 -7.40
CA TYR A 130 -1.12 -7.44 -7.90
C TYR A 130 -0.82 -7.54 -9.40
N HIS A 131 -1.44 -6.69 -10.23
CA HIS A 131 -1.24 -6.76 -11.69
C HIS A 131 0.22 -6.46 -12.10
N LEU A 132 0.86 -5.51 -11.42
CA LEU A 132 2.28 -5.22 -11.63
C LEU A 132 3.15 -6.42 -11.25
N SER A 133 2.95 -6.98 -10.04
CA SER A 133 3.70 -8.14 -9.56
C SER A 133 3.48 -9.38 -10.42
N ASP A 134 2.25 -9.63 -10.88
CA ASP A 134 1.92 -10.75 -11.78
C ASP A 134 2.60 -10.61 -13.15
N THR A 135 2.68 -9.38 -13.68
CA THR A 135 3.35 -9.08 -14.95
C THR A 135 4.85 -9.33 -14.84
N ILE A 136 5.47 -8.90 -13.74
CA ILE A 136 6.89 -9.12 -13.45
C ILE A 136 7.17 -10.62 -13.25
N ALA A 137 6.41 -11.28 -12.36
CA ALA A 137 6.61 -12.68 -12.00
C ALA A 137 6.51 -13.63 -13.20
N LYS A 138 5.66 -13.29 -14.18
CA LYS A 138 5.40 -14.09 -15.38
C LYS A 138 6.14 -13.58 -16.61
N ASN A 139 6.93 -12.52 -16.48
CA ASN A 139 7.67 -11.89 -17.56
C ASN A 139 6.79 -11.63 -18.80
N LYS A 140 5.60 -11.07 -18.60
CA LYS A 140 4.59 -10.82 -19.66
C LYS A 140 4.92 -9.59 -20.53
N PHE A 141 6.20 -9.29 -20.71
CA PHE A 141 6.65 -8.16 -21.52
C PHE A 141 6.87 -8.59 -22.97
N THR A 142 6.46 -7.75 -23.90
CA THR A 142 6.67 -7.91 -25.34
C THR A 142 7.66 -6.90 -25.85
N ASP A 143 8.50 -7.28 -26.81
CA ASP A 143 9.50 -6.39 -27.38
C ASP A 143 8.85 -5.40 -28.35
N ASP A 144 9.10 -4.12 -28.14
CA ASP A 144 8.75 -3.03 -29.06
C ASP A 144 9.98 -2.74 -29.94
N GLN A 145 9.94 -3.22 -31.19
CA GLN A 145 11.07 -3.16 -32.13
C GLN A 145 11.43 -1.71 -32.51
N ASP A 146 10.47 -0.78 -32.48
CA ASP A 146 10.70 0.61 -32.87
C ASP A 146 11.45 1.39 -31.80
N LYS A 147 11.24 1.04 -30.53
CA LYS A 147 11.79 1.74 -29.37
C LYS A 147 12.91 0.98 -28.66
N ASN A 148 13.18 -0.27 -29.05
CA ASN A 148 14.13 -1.16 -28.38
C ASN A 148 13.89 -1.27 -26.86
N VAL A 149 12.62 -1.34 -26.47
CA VAL A 149 12.16 -1.48 -25.07
C VAL A 149 11.18 -2.65 -24.96
N ARG A 150 10.97 -3.14 -23.73
CA ARG A 150 9.97 -4.19 -23.48
C ARG A 150 8.77 -3.59 -22.77
N ILE A 151 7.56 -3.86 -23.27
CA ILE A 151 6.33 -3.24 -22.77
C ILE A 151 5.32 -4.30 -22.31
N ALA A 152 4.50 -3.97 -21.33
CA ALA A 152 3.39 -4.78 -20.88
C ALA A 152 2.21 -3.89 -20.46
N GLN A 153 1.02 -4.20 -20.95
CA GLN A 153 -0.19 -3.50 -20.55
C GLN A 153 -0.81 -4.19 -19.33
N LEU A 154 -1.00 -3.43 -18.25
CA LEU A 154 -1.66 -3.94 -17.05
C LEU A 154 -3.16 -4.05 -17.28
N GLN A 155 -3.76 -5.08 -16.70
CA GLN A 155 -5.21 -5.27 -16.64
C GLN A 155 -5.83 -4.51 -15.46
N ASP A 156 -5.35 -3.29 -15.21
CA ASP A 156 -5.88 -2.40 -14.19
C ASP A 156 -6.95 -1.47 -14.78
N LYS A 157 -7.61 -0.66 -13.93
CA LYS A 157 -8.67 0.26 -14.40
C LYS A 157 -8.16 1.34 -15.36
N GLN A 158 -6.87 1.70 -15.27
CA GLN A 158 -6.26 2.76 -16.06
C GLN A 158 -5.55 2.25 -17.32
N ASN A 159 -5.57 0.92 -17.56
CA ASN A 159 -4.81 0.26 -18.62
C ASN A 159 -3.36 0.75 -18.67
N SER A 160 -2.72 0.83 -17.50
CA SER A 160 -1.37 1.36 -17.33
C SER A 160 -0.38 0.57 -18.19
N LEU A 161 0.48 1.27 -18.92
CA LEU A 161 1.53 0.64 -19.73
C LEU A 161 2.81 0.61 -18.91
N VAL A 162 3.27 -0.59 -18.56
CA VAL A 162 4.58 -0.77 -17.92
C VAL A 162 5.61 -0.95 -19.02
N VAL A 163 6.71 -0.24 -18.90
CA VAL A 163 7.82 -0.32 -19.84
C VAL A 163 9.06 -0.62 -19.03
N VAL A 164 9.81 -1.61 -19.48
CA VAL A 164 11.13 -1.92 -18.95
C VAL A 164 12.11 -1.44 -19.99
N SER A 165 12.94 -0.48 -19.60
CA SER A 165 13.94 0.10 -20.49
C SER A 165 15.26 0.24 -19.74
N SER A 166 16.34 0.09 -20.49
CA SER A 166 17.67 0.49 -20.07
C SER A 166 17.91 2.00 -20.32
N HIS A 167 16.86 2.74 -20.68
CA HIS A 167 16.99 4.12 -21.15
C HIS A 167 17.23 5.08 -19.98
N ASP A 168 18.13 6.03 -20.19
CA ASP A 168 18.48 7.07 -19.25
C ASP A 168 17.68 8.34 -19.56
N ASP A 169 16.78 8.71 -18.66
CA ASP A 169 15.99 9.95 -18.71
C ASP A 169 16.58 11.07 -17.81
N GLY A 170 17.81 10.94 -17.31
CA GLY A 170 18.53 12.00 -16.58
C GLY A 170 18.17 12.19 -15.11
N ASP A 171 17.10 11.55 -14.62
CA ASP A 171 16.68 11.60 -13.20
C ASP A 171 17.41 10.59 -12.31
N MET A 172 18.24 9.70 -12.87
CA MET A 172 19.17 8.91 -12.05
C MET A 172 20.34 9.83 -11.74
N LYS A 173 20.55 10.17 -10.47
CA LYS A 173 21.71 10.97 -10.04
C LYS A 173 23.01 10.13 -10.06
N LEU A 174 23.22 9.37 -11.12
CA LEU A 174 24.44 8.64 -11.40
C LEU A 174 25.39 9.54 -12.19
N GLN A 175 26.69 9.44 -11.90
CA GLN A 175 27.70 10.10 -12.70
C GLN A 175 27.76 9.47 -14.11
N ARG A 176 28.23 10.21 -15.13
CA ARG A 176 28.27 9.74 -16.53
C ARG A 176 28.96 8.38 -16.71
N GLU A 177 29.97 8.07 -15.91
CA GLU A 177 30.65 6.77 -15.94
C GLU A 177 29.80 5.65 -15.31
N GLU A 178 29.13 5.93 -14.21
CA GLU A 178 28.22 5.01 -13.53
C GLU A 178 27.00 4.70 -14.40
N LEU A 179 26.55 5.68 -15.18
CA LEU A 179 25.43 5.54 -16.09
C LEU A 179 25.73 4.64 -17.30
N LYS A 180 26.95 4.73 -17.86
CA LYS A 180 27.41 3.76 -18.87
C LYS A 180 27.49 2.34 -18.30
N ARG A 181 27.95 2.21 -17.05
CA ARG A 181 28.01 0.93 -16.34
C ARG A 181 26.62 0.37 -16.04
N TRP A 182 25.68 1.22 -15.66
CA TRP A 182 24.26 0.89 -15.48
C TRP A 182 23.63 0.34 -16.76
N ASN A 183 23.80 1.05 -17.88
CA ASN A 183 23.26 0.62 -19.17
C ASN A 183 23.88 -0.70 -19.66
N THR A 184 25.13 -0.98 -19.26
CA THR A 184 25.79 -2.27 -19.52
C THR A 184 25.27 -3.39 -18.62
N LEU A 185 24.86 -3.06 -17.39
CA LEU A 185 24.31 -4.02 -16.43
C LEU A 185 22.90 -4.47 -16.78
N ILE A 186 22.10 -3.54 -17.29
CA ILE A 186 20.68 -3.70 -17.50
C ILE A 186 20.40 -3.74 -19.00
N ASP A 187 21.11 -4.62 -19.72
CA ASP A 187 20.75 -4.86 -21.11
C ASP A 187 19.40 -5.63 -21.22
N SER A 188 18.82 -5.65 -22.41
CA SER A 188 17.53 -6.31 -22.65
C SER A 188 17.57 -7.82 -22.36
N THR A 189 18.75 -8.44 -22.49
CA THR A 189 18.97 -9.87 -22.21
C THR A 189 18.95 -10.15 -20.71
N PHE A 190 19.60 -9.29 -19.92
CA PHE A 190 19.59 -9.30 -18.46
C PHE A 190 18.17 -9.15 -17.95
N LEU A 191 17.43 -8.16 -18.44
CA LEU A 191 16.04 -7.95 -18.04
C LEU A 191 15.17 -9.16 -18.35
N THR A 192 15.34 -9.77 -19.51
CA THR A 192 14.59 -10.98 -19.87
C THR A 192 14.89 -12.16 -18.95
N ARG A 193 16.13 -12.30 -18.50
CA ARG A 193 16.55 -13.37 -17.57
C ARG A 193 16.07 -13.13 -16.13
N VAL A 194 16.00 -11.88 -15.70
CA VAL A 194 15.89 -11.53 -14.28
C VAL A 194 14.43 -11.26 -13.86
N MET A 195 13.54 -10.88 -14.78
CA MET A 195 12.11 -10.70 -14.47
C MET A 195 11.44 -12.04 -14.18
N ASP A 196 11.27 -12.34 -12.89
CA ASP A 196 10.74 -13.60 -12.36
C ASP A 196 9.99 -13.39 -11.03
N ASP A 197 9.50 -14.48 -10.43
CA ASP A 197 8.79 -14.45 -9.14
C ASP A 197 9.63 -13.81 -8.01
N LEU A 198 10.96 -13.88 -8.08
CA LEU A 198 11.86 -13.27 -7.08
C LEU A 198 12.01 -11.76 -7.30
N THR A 199 11.96 -11.28 -8.55
CA THR A 199 11.87 -9.84 -8.82
C THR A 199 10.54 -9.26 -8.33
N ALA A 200 9.44 -10.02 -8.46
CA ALA A 200 8.17 -9.63 -7.83
C ALA A 200 8.25 -9.63 -6.29
N ASP A 201 8.95 -10.59 -5.67
CA ASP A 201 9.21 -10.56 -4.22
C ASP A 201 9.99 -9.30 -3.83
N CYS A 202 11.01 -8.92 -4.59
CA CYS A 202 11.79 -7.70 -4.34
C CYS A 202 10.90 -6.45 -4.43
N LEU A 203 9.99 -6.36 -5.41
CA LEU A 203 9.04 -5.24 -5.51
C LEU A 203 8.21 -5.13 -4.25
N ASP A 204 7.61 -6.25 -3.84
CA ASP A 204 6.72 -6.32 -2.69
C ASP A 204 7.44 -5.91 -1.40
N ILE A 205 8.67 -6.40 -1.21
CA ILE A 205 9.50 -6.08 -0.04
C ILE A 205 9.93 -4.61 -0.05
N VAL A 206 10.42 -4.08 -1.17
CA VAL A 206 10.82 -2.68 -1.27
C VAL A 206 9.64 -1.76 -0.97
N THR A 207 8.45 -2.06 -1.49
CA THR A 207 7.25 -1.27 -1.16
C THR A 207 6.87 -1.37 0.30
N GLU A 208 6.99 -2.55 0.92
CA GLU A 208 6.68 -2.76 2.33
C GLU A 208 7.66 -2.02 3.26
N LEU A 209 8.96 -2.13 3.00
CA LEU A 209 10.00 -1.41 3.74
C LEU A 209 9.75 0.10 3.67
N TRP A 210 9.36 0.60 2.50
CA TRP A 210 9.02 1.99 2.32
C TRP A 210 7.76 2.38 3.10
N VAL A 211 6.64 1.67 2.93
CA VAL A 211 5.37 1.97 3.60
C VAL A 211 5.52 2.00 5.12
N LYS A 212 6.29 1.08 5.70
CA LYS A 212 6.57 1.04 7.15
C LYS A 212 7.44 2.18 7.66
N SER A 213 8.29 2.73 6.80
CA SER A 213 9.27 3.76 7.18
C SER A 213 8.85 5.16 6.75
N ALA A 214 7.84 5.28 5.89
CA ALA A 214 7.45 6.54 5.27
C ALA A 214 6.66 7.43 6.24
N GLU A 215 7.20 8.61 6.52
CA GLU A 215 6.48 9.68 7.23
C GLU A 215 5.62 10.51 6.28
N ASN A 216 6.04 10.63 5.02
CA ASN A 216 5.38 11.35 3.93
C ASN A 216 5.61 10.69 2.55
N ASP A 217 4.94 11.18 1.51
CA ASP A 217 4.97 10.67 0.14
C ASP A 217 6.32 10.81 -0.60
N LYS A 218 7.28 11.54 0.00
CA LYS A 218 8.63 11.78 -0.52
C LYS A 218 9.73 11.23 0.39
N THR A 219 9.36 10.42 1.39
CA THR A 219 10.33 9.87 2.34
C THR A 219 11.36 9.04 1.59
N ILE A 220 12.63 9.25 1.91
CA ILE A 220 13.74 8.47 1.38
C ILE A 220 14.01 7.33 2.34
N VAL A 221 14.02 6.08 1.86
CA VAL A 221 14.21 4.90 2.70
C VAL A 221 15.42 4.09 2.21
N PRO A 222 16.44 3.86 3.06
CA PRO A 222 17.57 3.00 2.70
C PRO A 222 17.12 1.53 2.63
N VAL A 223 17.46 0.86 1.53
CA VAL A 223 17.17 -0.56 1.30
C VAL A 223 18.47 -1.30 1.01
N HIS A 224 18.70 -2.37 1.77
CA HIS A 224 19.83 -3.28 1.61
C HIS A 224 19.36 -4.65 1.14
N TYR A 225 20.16 -5.33 0.32
CA TYR A 225 19.85 -6.67 -0.18
C TYR A 225 19.62 -7.70 0.94
N GLU A 226 20.24 -7.50 2.11
CA GLU A 226 20.13 -8.38 3.29
C GLU A 226 18.72 -8.39 3.87
N GLN A 227 18.06 -7.23 3.92
CA GLN A 227 16.67 -7.11 4.39
C GLN A 227 15.71 -7.94 3.50
N ILE A 228 15.99 -7.99 2.19
CA ILE A 228 15.22 -8.79 1.24
C ILE A 228 15.46 -10.29 1.46
N LEU A 229 16.72 -10.68 1.67
CA LEU A 229 17.07 -12.07 1.99
C LEU A 229 16.40 -12.55 3.28
N ASP A 230 16.34 -11.69 4.30
CA ASP A 230 15.64 -11.94 5.57
C ASP A 230 14.15 -12.16 5.36
N MET A 231 13.49 -11.25 4.63
CA MET A 231 12.05 -11.33 4.36
C MET A 231 11.67 -12.51 3.47
N CYS A 232 12.58 -12.96 2.60
CA CYS A 232 12.42 -14.18 1.81
C CYS A 232 12.80 -15.46 2.56
N ASN A 233 13.23 -15.37 3.82
CA ASN A 233 13.68 -16.48 4.65
C ASN A 233 14.79 -17.34 3.97
N MET A 234 15.77 -16.68 3.34
CA MET A 234 16.86 -17.34 2.61
C MET A 234 18.11 -17.63 3.47
N GLN A 235 18.00 -17.39 4.78
CA GLN A 235 19.11 -17.56 5.71
C GLN A 235 19.48 -19.04 5.87
N GLN A 236 20.77 -19.32 5.96
CA GLN A 236 21.29 -20.66 6.24
C GLN A 236 21.99 -20.66 7.60
N ILE A 237 21.77 -21.70 8.39
CA ILE A 237 22.44 -21.86 9.69
C ILE A 237 23.55 -22.89 9.52
N LYS A 238 24.80 -22.48 9.76
CA LYS A 238 25.95 -23.39 9.81
C LYS A 238 26.79 -23.06 11.03
N ASN A 239 27.06 -24.08 11.85
CA ASN A 239 27.81 -23.96 13.11
C ASN A 239 27.23 -22.87 14.05
N GLY A 240 25.90 -22.76 14.13
CA GLY A 240 25.20 -21.77 14.96
C GLY A 240 25.30 -20.32 14.44
N LYS A 241 26.01 -20.06 13.34
CA LYS A 241 26.06 -18.75 12.69
C LYS A 241 25.17 -18.73 11.47
N ALA A 242 24.41 -17.66 11.36
CA ALA A 242 23.50 -17.45 10.26
C ALA A 242 24.24 -16.74 9.11
N TYR A 243 24.11 -17.26 7.88
CA TYR A 243 24.79 -16.72 6.71
C TYR A 243 23.96 -16.89 5.44
N TYR A 244 24.21 -16.02 4.45
CA TYR A 244 23.63 -16.12 3.11
C TYR A 244 24.64 -16.66 2.11
N ARG A 245 24.20 -17.55 1.21
CA ARG A 245 25.03 -18.10 0.12
C ARG A 245 25.37 -16.98 -0.86
N LYS A 246 26.61 -16.97 -1.40
CA LYS A 246 27.05 -15.99 -2.40
C LYS A 246 26.06 -15.88 -3.57
N GLU A 247 25.59 -17.02 -4.07
CA GLU A 247 24.61 -17.06 -5.17
C GLU A 247 23.29 -16.35 -4.85
N ASP A 248 22.78 -16.47 -3.62
CA ASP A 248 21.49 -15.88 -3.26
C ASP A 248 21.62 -14.36 -3.08
N ARG A 249 22.76 -13.89 -2.54
CA ARG A 249 23.09 -12.45 -2.51
C ARG A 249 23.11 -11.87 -3.92
N LEU A 250 23.86 -12.50 -4.83
CA LEU A 250 23.96 -12.07 -6.23
C LEU A 250 22.59 -12.04 -6.91
N LYS A 251 21.75 -13.07 -6.70
CA LYS A 251 20.39 -13.10 -7.26
C LYS A 251 19.56 -11.89 -6.83
N ILE A 252 19.58 -11.51 -5.56
CA ILE A 252 18.83 -10.35 -5.07
C ILE A 252 19.41 -9.05 -5.65
N MET A 253 20.73 -8.89 -5.64
CA MET A 253 21.40 -7.71 -6.18
C MET A 253 21.09 -7.47 -7.66
N GLU A 254 21.03 -8.53 -8.48
CA GLU A 254 20.60 -8.46 -9.88
C GLU A 254 19.14 -7.99 -10.02
N ARG A 255 18.26 -8.44 -9.14
CA ARG A 255 16.81 -8.18 -9.21
C ARG A 255 16.46 -6.78 -8.74
N LEU A 256 17.22 -6.25 -7.79
CA LEU A 256 17.17 -4.84 -7.43
C LEU A 256 17.53 -3.93 -8.60
N ALA A 257 18.57 -4.30 -9.38
CA ALA A 257 18.90 -3.59 -10.60
C ALA A 257 17.77 -3.67 -11.63
N ALA A 258 17.17 -4.84 -11.83
CA ALA A 258 16.01 -4.98 -12.72
C ALA A 258 14.82 -4.11 -12.29
N LEU A 259 14.49 -4.03 -10.99
CA LEU A 259 13.40 -3.16 -10.51
C LEU A 259 13.62 -1.68 -10.79
N ALA A 260 14.87 -1.23 -10.71
CA ALA A 260 15.25 0.14 -10.99
C ALA A 260 15.01 0.56 -12.45
N SER A 261 15.00 -0.41 -13.37
CA SER A 261 14.78 -0.19 -14.80
C SER A 261 13.30 -0.18 -15.22
N ILE A 262 12.38 -0.30 -14.26
CA ILE A 262 10.95 -0.34 -14.54
C ILE A 262 10.35 1.08 -14.53
N PHE A 263 9.74 1.43 -15.65
CA PHE A 263 9.00 2.66 -15.86
C PHE A 263 7.50 2.36 -16.02
N ILE A 264 6.66 3.29 -15.60
CA ILE A 264 5.21 3.22 -15.78
C ILE A 264 4.76 4.43 -16.58
N TYR A 265 4.09 4.12 -17.67
CA TYR A 265 3.45 5.07 -18.56
C TYR A 265 1.95 5.02 -18.27
N VAL A 266 1.44 6.17 -17.84
CA VAL A 266 0.02 6.32 -17.53
C VAL A 266 -0.59 7.10 -18.68
N ASN A 267 -1.53 6.47 -19.38
CA ASN A 267 -2.33 7.16 -20.36
C ASN A 267 -3.29 8.09 -19.62
N GLU A 268 -3.28 9.38 -19.95
CA GLU A 268 -4.39 10.26 -19.58
C GLU A 268 -5.49 10.07 -20.62
N ASP A 269 -6.75 9.95 -20.19
CA ASP A 269 -7.92 9.85 -21.08
C ASP A 269 -8.22 11.17 -21.83
N ASN A 270 -7.31 12.15 -21.75
CA ASN A 270 -7.44 13.45 -22.41
C ASN A 270 -6.84 13.38 -23.81
N GLU A 271 -7.67 13.00 -24.79
CA GLU A 271 -7.43 13.32 -26.20
C GLU A 271 -7.57 14.83 -26.37
N ILE A 272 -6.50 15.49 -26.81
CA ILE A 272 -6.54 16.91 -27.14
C ILE A 272 -6.66 17.00 -28.65
N VAL A 273 -7.83 17.45 -29.09
CA VAL A 273 -8.08 17.79 -30.49
C VAL A 273 -7.77 19.27 -30.64
N ILE A 274 -6.64 19.59 -31.28
CA ILE A 274 -6.38 20.96 -31.72
C ILE A 274 -7.06 21.10 -33.09
N LEU A 275 -8.01 22.04 -33.19
CA LEU A 275 -8.56 22.49 -34.46
C LEU A 275 -7.54 23.42 -35.11
N ASN A 276 -7.12 23.11 -36.33
CA ASN A 276 -6.21 23.98 -37.08
C ASN A 276 -6.97 25.28 -37.46
N GLU A 277 -6.39 26.45 -37.20
CA GLU A 277 -7.06 27.74 -37.49
C GLU A 277 -7.16 28.02 -39.01
N GLU A 278 -6.31 27.37 -39.82
CA GLU A 278 -6.25 27.57 -41.27
C GLU A 278 -7.12 26.57 -42.08
N ASP A 279 -7.39 25.37 -41.55
CA ASP A 279 -8.26 24.38 -42.18
C ASP A 279 -9.15 23.66 -41.14
N PRO A 280 -10.46 23.95 -41.07
CA PRO A 280 -11.38 23.36 -40.08
C PRO A 280 -11.52 21.84 -40.15
N ASN A 281 -11.09 21.21 -41.26
CA ASN A 281 -11.14 19.76 -41.44
C ASN A 281 -9.87 19.04 -40.96
N GLU A 282 -8.78 19.78 -40.71
CA GLU A 282 -7.53 19.20 -40.22
C GLU A 282 -7.51 19.29 -38.68
N THR A 283 -7.79 18.16 -38.04
CA THR A 283 -7.74 18.04 -36.57
C THR A 283 -6.46 17.31 -36.16
N LEU A 284 -5.62 17.98 -35.39
CA LEU A 284 -4.44 17.35 -34.81
C LEU A 284 -4.83 16.79 -33.44
N ALA A 285 -5.31 15.54 -33.46
CA ALA A 285 -5.58 14.77 -32.26
C ALA A 285 -4.28 14.16 -31.74
N TYR A 286 -3.83 14.56 -30.55
CA TYR A 286 -2.72 13.90 -29.89
C TYR A 286 -3.10 13.45 -28.48
N LYS A 287 -2.50 12.33 -28.07
CA LYS A 287 -2.70 11.71 -26.76
C LYS A 287 -1.56 12.12 -25.83
N LYS A 288 -1.90 12.67 -24.67
CA LYS A 288 -0.90 12.95 -23.61
C LYS A 288 -0.53 11.66 -22.90
N GLN A 289 0.75 11.30 -22.94
CA GLN A 289 1.32 10.17 -22.19
C GLN A 289 2.34 10.71 -21.19
N ARG A 290 2.12 10.47 -19.89
CA ARG A 290 3.11 10.83 -18.87
C ARG A 290 3.97 9.63 -18.52
N ILE A 291 5.28 9.82 -18.58
CA ILE A 291 6.28 8.86 -18.18
C ILE A 291 6.62 9.11 -16.71
N ARG A 292 6.56 8.08 -15.87
CA ARG A 292 6.93 8.16 -14.45
C ARG A 292 7.67 6.90 -14.05
N ARG A 293 8.75 7.05 -13.27
CA ARG A 293 9.45 5.89 -12.70
C ARG A 293 8.60 5.20 -11.64
N LEU A 294 8.82 3.89 -11.50
CA LEU A 294 8.29 3.13 -10.38
C LEU A 294 8.97 3.58 -9.08
N PHE A 295 10.31 3.68 -9.09
CA PHE A 295 11.13 4.17 -7.99
C PHE A 295 12.16 5.21 -8.47
N VAL A 296 12.39 6.20 -7.63
CA VAL A 296 13.54 7.10 -7.67
C VAL A 296 14.58 6.54 -6.71
N MET A 297 15.82 6.41 -7.18
CA MET A 297 16.91 5.81 -6.43
C MET A 297 18.08 6.79 -6.33
N ASP A 298 18.54 7.03 -5.10
CA ASP A 298 19.71 7.85 -4.77
C ASP A 298 20.73 6.97 -3.99
N GLU A 299 21.99 7.41 -3.91
CA GLU A 299 23.08 6.71 -3.17
C GLU A 299 23.17 5.20 -3.46
N ILE A 300 23.19 4.83 -4.74
CA ILE A 300 23.27 3.42 -5.17
C ILE A 300 24.68 2.89 -4.91
N ILE A 301 24.80 1.91 -4.01
CA ILE A 301 26.03 1.17 -3.75
C ILE A 301 26.03 -0.09 -4.61
N ILE A 302 27.03 -0.17 -5.49
CA ILE A 302 27.18 -1.26 -6.46
C ILE A 302 28.25 -2.23 -5.97
N ALA A 303 27.90 -3.51 -5.88
CA ALA A 303 28.85 -4.58 -5.58
C ALA A 303 29.67 -4.92 -6.83
N LYS A 304 30.99 -5.11 -6.64
CA LYS A 304 31.92 -5.50 -7.70
C LYS A 304 32.73 -6.73 -7.31
N ASP A 305 33.09 -7.50 -8.32
CA ASP A 305 34.07 -8.56 -8.19
C ASP A 305 35.48 -7.96 -8.09
N ILE A 306 36.23 -8.33 -7.06
CA ILE A 306 37.54 -7.73 -6.74
C ILE A 306 38.57 -8.04 -7.84
N ASP A 307 38.48 -9.22 -8.45
CA ASP A 307 39.50 -9.70 -9.40
C ASP A 307 39.22 -9.25 -10.83
N THR A 308 37.93 -9.16 -11.20
CA THR A 308 37.51 -8.85 -12.58
C THR A 308 37.00 -7.42 -12.78
N ASP A 309 36.85 -6.64 -11.70
CA ASP A 309 36.14 -5.34 -11.66
C ASP A 309 34.72 -5.39 -12.27
N LYS A 310 34.19 -6.61 -12.45
CA LYS A 310 32.88 -6.84 -13.05
C LYS A 310 31.81 -6.46 -12.03
N THR A 311 30.87 -5.62 -12.45
CA THR A 311 29.73 -5.29 -11.60
C THR A 311 28.83 -6.50 -11.38
N LEU A 312 28.48 -6.75 -10.12
CA LEU A 312 27.69 -7.88 -9.66
C LEU A 312 26.21 -7.52 -9.44
N GLY A 313 25.91 -6.28 -9.04
CA GLY A 313 24.55 -5.78 -8.86
C GLY A 313 24.46 -4.69 -7.78
N ILE A 314 23.24 -4.33 -7.38
CA ILE A 314 23.00 -3.31 -6.34
C ILE A 314 23.06 -3.95 -4.96
N GLU A 315 23.99 -3.50 -4.13
CA GLU A 315 24.10 -3.90 -2.72
C GLU A 315 23.08 -3.15 -1.86
N SER A 316 23.04 -1.83 -2.00
CA SER A 316 22.08 -0.99 -1.31
C SER A 316 21.75 0.27 -2.10
N MET A 317 20.63 0.88 -1.77
CA MET A 317 20.17 2.11 -2.40
C MET A 317 19.17 2.82 -1.51
N ASN A 318 19.09 4.14 -1.64
CA ASN A 318 17.99 4.92 -1.08
C ASN A 318 16.84 4.93 -2.06
N VAL A 319 15.67 4.47 -1.63
CA VAL A 319 14.49 4.32 -2.47
C VAL A 319 13.41 5.30 -2.06
N THR A 320 12.85 5.99 -3.06
CA THR A 320 11.62 6.77 -2.95
C THR A 320 10.68 6.35 -4.08
N PRO A 321 9.42 5.94 -3.81
CA PRO A 321 8.43 5.70 -4.85
C PRO A 321 8.28 6.91 -5.76
N GLY A 322 8.19 6.69 -7.07
CA GLY A 322 7.93 7.77 -8.02
C GLY A 322 6.59 8.46 -7.72
N SER A 323 6.38 9.66 -8.25
CA SER A 323 5.16 10.48 -8.02
C SER A 323 3.84 9.81 -8.42
N PHE A 324 3.90 8.71 -9.18
CA PHE A 324 2.77 7.84 -9.45
C PHE A 324 2.55 6.84 -8.31
N LEU A 325 3.58 6.04 -8.00
CA LEU A 325 3.50 4.96 -7.02
C LEU A 325 3.29 5.48 -5.60
N SER A 326 3.90 6.61 -5.22
CA SER A 326 3.72 7.26 -3.91
C SER A 326 2.26 7.55 -3.59
N LYS A 327 1.46 8.01 -4.57
CA LYS A 327 0.01 8.23 -4.40
C LYS A 327 -0.78 6.95 -4.12
N TYR A 328 -0.24 5.81 -4.54
CA TYR A 328 -0.81 4.50 -4.28
C TYR A 328 -0.26 3.85 -3.02
N LEU A 329 0.93 4.21 -2.56
CA LEU A 329 1.52 3.63 -1.36
C LEU A 329 1.15 4.42 -0.10
N TYR A 330 1.18 5.75 -0.19
CA TYR A 330 0.95 6.67 0.91
C TYR A 330 -0.47 7.26 0.85
N GLY A 331 -1.21 7.22 1.96
CA GLY A 331 -2.56 7.78 2.09
C GLY A 331 -3.67 7.04 1.33
N SER A 332 -3.39 5.89 0.70
CA SER A 332 -4.36 5.11 -0.08
C SER A 332 -5.05 3.99 0.71
N GLU A 333 -5.32 4.24 1.99
CA GLU A 333 -5.87 3.25 2.95
C GLU A 333 -7.16 2.56 2.47
N LYS A 334 -7.93 3.24 1.61
CA LYS A 334 -9.16 2.71 0.98
C LYS A 334 -8.92 1.51 0.07
N LEU A 335 -7.70 1.31 -0.44
CA LEU A 335 -7.35 0.21 -1.36
C LEU A 335 -6.30 -0.76 -0.77
N THR A 336 -5.94 -0.60 0.50
CA THR A 336 -5.00 -1.49 1.20
C THR A 336 -5.56 -2.90 1.36
N GLY A 337 -4.84 -3.91 0.88
CA GLY A 337 -5.11 -5.33 1.09
C GLY A 337 -4.06 -5.98 1.97
N LEU A 338 -4.29 -7.22 2.39
CA LEU A 338 -3.33 -7.99 3.18
C LEU A 338 -2.73 -9.10 2.33
N LEU A 339 -1.41 -9.15 2.27
CA LEU A 339 -0.64 -10.24 1.68
C LEU A 339 -0.05 -11.11 2.78
N SER A 340 -0.28 -12.42 2.75
CA SER A 340 0.45 -13.33 3.65
C SER A 340 1.96 -13.25 3.42
N LYS A 341 2.73 -13.11 4.49
CA LYS A 341 4.20 -13.13 4.47
C LYS A 341 4.75 -14.43 3.87
N LYS A 342 4.01 -15.54 3.98
CA LYS A 342 4.34 -16.81 3.32
C LYS A 342 4.55 -16.68 1.82
N ALA A 343 3.86 -15.74 1.16
CA ALA A 343 4.08 -15.45 -0.26
C ALA A 343 5.54 -15.10 -0.57
N LEU A 344 6.25 -14.42 0.35
CA LEU A 344 7.66 -14.07 0.21
C LEU A 344 8.58 -15.23 0.63
N GLU A 345 8.20 -15.98 1.66
CA GLU A 345 9.00 -17.09 2.21
C GLU A 345 9.05 -18.34 1.31
N TYR A 346 8.05 -18.54 0.44
CA TYR A 346 8.09 -19.64 -0.53
C TYR A 346 9.33 -19.56 -1.43
N ASN A 347 9.85 -20.69 -1.87
CA ASN A 347 10.95 -20.70 -2.84
C ASN A 347 10.45 -20.26 -4.23
N SER A 348 11.07 -19.24 -4.84
CA SER A 348 10.67 -18.68 -6.14
C SER A 348 10.73 -19.66 -7.31
N LYS A 349 11.50 -20.75 -7.21
CA LYS A 349 11.58 -21.79 -8.24
C LYS A 349 10.70 -23.00 -7.92
N GLN A 350 10.88 -23.57 -6.72
CA GLN A 350 10.24 -24.84 -6.34
C GLN A 350 8.76 -24.66 -5.95
N GLN A 351 8.41 -23.51 -5.37
CA GLN A 351 7.08 -23.20 -4.84
C GLN A 351 6.48 -21.97 -5.55
N ARG A 352 6.83 -21.77 -6.83
CA ARG A 352 6.29 -20.67 -7.64
C ARG A 352 4.76 -20.65 -7.71
N TYR A 353 4.13 -21.83 -7.71
CA TYR A 353 2.67 -21.96 -7.75
C TYR A 353 2.04 -21.41 -6.47
N HIS A 354 2.62 -21.74 -5.31
CA HIS A 354 2.22 -21.22 -4.01
C HIS A 354 2.33 -19.69 -3.96
N LYS A 355 3.45 -19.12 -4.42
CA LYS A 355 3.64 -17.66 -4.51
C LYS A 355 2.55 -16.97 -5.30
N ARG A 356 2.35 -17.42 -6.55
CA ARG A 356 1.41 -16.80 -7.49
C ARG A 356 -0.03 -16.90 -7.00
N LEU A 357 -0.41 -18.08 -6.51
CA LEU A 357 -1.75 -18.29 -5.98
C LEU A 357 -1.99 -17.45 -4.72
N THR A 358 -1.02 -17.38 -3.81
CA THR A 358 -1.14 -16.57 -2.59
C THR A 358 -1.33 -15.08 -2.91
N ARG A 359 -0.55 -14.52 -3.85
CA ARG A 359 -0.71 -13.13 -4.32
C ARG A 359 -2.10 -12.90 -4.93
N TYR A 360 -2.56 -13.83 -5.78
CA TYR A 360 -3.88 -13.74 -6.41
C TYR A 360 -5.02 -13.77 -5.40
N LEU A 361 -4.98 -14.70 -4.44
CA LEU A 361 -6.01 -14.82 -3.40
C LEU A 361 -6.05 -13.57 -2.51
N SER A 362 -4.88 -13.04 -2.13
CA SER A 362 -4.75 -11.80 -1.34
C SER A 362 -5.48 -10.63 -2.00
N TRP A 363 -5.28 -10.45 -3.31
CA TRP A 363 -6.00 -9.45 -4.10
C TRP A 363 -7.50 -9.76 -4.22
N ARG A 364 -7.86 -11.01 -4.54
CA ARG A 364 -9.24 -11.39 -4.79
C ARG A 364 -10.11 -11.23 -3.55
N TRP A 365 -9.64 -11.68 -2.38
CA TRP A 365 -10.37 -11.54 -1.13
C TRP A 365 -10.56 -10.08 -0.75
N ARG A 366 -9.56 -9.22 -1.02
CA ARG A 366 -9.71 -7.79 -0.81
C ARG A 366 -10.82 -7.16 -1.66
N ILE A 367 -10.96 -7.59 -2.92
CA ILE A 367 -12.10 -7.19 -3.77
C ILE A 367 -13.41 -7.75 -3.19
N GLN A 368 -13.47 -9.05 -2.93
CA GLN A 368 -14.69 -9.76 -2.50
C GLN A 368 -15.28 -9.26 -1.19
N GLN A 369 -14.47 -8.85 -0.23
CA GLN A 369 -14.95 -8.25 1.02
C GLN A 369 -15.68 -6.93 0.79
N SER A 370 -15.30 -6.16 -0.24
CA SER A 370 -16.02 -4.95 -0.62
C SER A 370 -17.45 -5.25 -1.12
N TYR A 371 -17.71 -6.50 -1.51
CA TYR A 371 -18.99 -7.01 -2.02
C TYR A 371 -19.64 -8.06 -1.10
N GLN A 372 -19.17 -8.23 0.15
CA GLN A 372 -19.72 -9.15 1.15
C GLN A 372 -19.82 -10.64 0.73
N HIS A 373 -19.06 -11.07 -0.28
CA HIS A 373 -19.08 -12.46 -0.80
C HIS A 373 -17.74 -13.16 -0.57
N LEU A 374 -17.49 -13.60 0.68
CA LEU A 374 -16.24 -14.30 1.06
C LEU A 374 -16.16 -15.75 0.52
N THR A 375 -17.30 -16.37 0.21
CA THR A 375 -17.37 -17.73 -0.33
C THR A 375 -17.62 -17.67 -1.84
N HIS A 376 -16.55 -17.50 -2.61
CA HIS A 376 -16.60 -17.52 -4.07
C HIS A 376 -16.00 -18.80 -4.64
N SER A 377 -16.66 -19.37 -5.64
CA SER A 377 -16.14 -20.49 -6.41
C SER A 377 -15.21 -20.00 -7.53
N TYR A 378 -13.98 -20.51 -7.57
CA TYR A 378 -12.97 -20.24 -8.58
C TYR A 378 -12.98 -21.31 -9.67
N SER A 379 -12.95 -20.90 -10.94
CA SER A 379 -12.77 -21.85 -12.05
C SER A 379 -11.37 -22.47 -12.00
N ILE A 380 -11.26 -23.78 -12.23
CA ILE A 380 -9.97 -24.46 -12.31
C ILE A 380 -9.31 -24.15 -13.66
N GLY A 381 -10.01 -24.46 -14.76
CA GLY A 381 -9.56 -24.22 -16.13
C GLY A 381 -10.04 -22.89 -16.72
N GLY A 382 -9.66 -22.67 -17.98
CA GLY A 382 -10.01 -21.49 -18.77
C GLY A 382 -9.08 -20.28 -18.57
N PRO A 383 -9.30 -19.19 -19.33
CA PRO A 383 -8.38 -18.04 -19.38
C PRO A 383 -8.27 -17.25 -18.07
N LYS A 384 -9.27 -17.38 -17.18
CA LYS A 384 -9.29 -16.77 -15.84
C LYS A 384 -9.22 -17.82 -14.72
N GLY A 385 -8.91 -19.07 -15.06
CA GLY A 385 -8.85 -20.17 -14.11
C GLY A 385 -7.59 -20.18 -13.27
N LEU A 386 -7.63 -20.89 -12.14
CA LEU A 386 -6.50 -20.99 -11.20
C LEU A 386 -5.25 -21.64 -11.82
N LEU A 387 -5.41 -22.55 -12.79
CA LEU A 387 -4.26 -23.10 -13.53
C LEU A 387 -3.50 -22.03 -14.30
N GLN A 388 -4.22 -21.08 -14.90
CA GLN A 388 -3.63 -19.94 -15.61
C GLN A 388 -2.99 -18.94 -14.62
N VAL A 389 -3.60 -18.75 -13.45
CA VAL A 389 -3.02 -17.92 -12.38
C VAL A 389 -1.66 -18.48 -11.94
N MET A 390 -1.57 -19.79 -11.74
CA MET A 390 -0.32 -20.44 -11.34
C MET A 390 0.66 -20.68 -12.51
N GLU A 391 0.19 -20.61 -13.76
CA GLU A 391 0.89 -21.10 -14.97
C GLU A 391 1.34 -22.56 -14.84
N ILE A 392 0.41 -23.40 -14.39
CA ILE A 392 0.61 -24.85 -14.47
C ILE A 392 0.40 -25.26 -15.93
N SER A 393 1.46 -25.81 -16.55
CA SER A 393 1.39 -26.27 -17.93
C SER A 393 0.40 -27.42 -18.07
N MET A 394 -0.57 -27.25 -18.98
CA MET A 394 -1.56 -28.28 -19.33
C MET A 394 -1.01 -29.33 -20.30
N ASN A 395 0.21 -29.16 -20.82
CA ASN A 395 0.86 -30.12 -21.73
C ASN A 395 1.38 -31.39 -21.03
N ARG A 396 1.24 -31.46 -19.71
CA ARG A 396 1.66 -32.59 -18.89
C ARG A 396 0.53 -33.62 -18.77
N LYS A 397 0.87 -34.81 -18.25
CA LYS A 397 -0.13 -35.84 -17.94
C LYS A 397 -1.25 -35.25 -17.06
N PRO A 398 -2.54 -35.40 -17.42
CA PRO A 398 -3.67 -34.86 -16.65
C PRO A 398 -3.63 -35.14 -15.15
N SER A 399 -3.29 -36.37 -14.75
CA SER A 399 -3.19 -36.76 -13.35
C SER A 399 -2.10 -36.00 -12.60
N LEU A 400 -0.98 -35.69 -13.25
CA LEU A 400 0.09 -34.89 -12.65
C LEU A 400 -0.33 -33.43 -12.50
N THR A 401 -1.04 -32.87 -13.48
CA THR A 401 -1.59 -31.51 -13.40
C THR A 401 -2.57 -31.38 -12.24
N ARG A 402 -3.49 -32.34 -12.10
CA ARG A 402 -4.41 -32.44 -10.95
C ARG A 402 -3.63 -32.55 -9.63
N GLN A 403 -2.69 -33.47 -9.54
CA GLN A 403 -1.89 -33.67 -8.33
C GLN A 403 -1.11 -32.42 -7.91
N VAL A 404 -0.47 -31.72 -8.85
CA VAL A 404 0.27 -30.49 -8.56
C VAL A 404 -0.68 -29.39 -8.07
N PHE A 405 -1.86 -29.29 -8.68
CA PHE A 405 -2.89 -28.33 -8.30
C PHE A 405 -3.40 -28.59 -6.87
N GLU A 406 -3.85 -29.82 -6.59
CA GLU A 406 -4.37 -30.23 -5.27
C GLU A 406 -3.29 -30.10 -4.20
N LYS A 407 -2.07 -30.60 -4.47
CA LYS A 407 -0.94 -30.47 -3.55
C LYS A 407 -0.61 -29.02 -3.23
N THR A 408 -0.68 -28.12 -4.21
CA THR A 408 -0.43 -26.69 -3.96
C THR A 408 -1.46 -26.13 -2.98
N LEU A 409 -2.74 -26.48 -3.14
CA LEU A 409 -3.80 -26.05 -2.22
C LEU A 409 -3.64 -26.69 -0.82
N ASP A 410 -3.31 -27.97 -0.76
CA ASP A 410 -3.04 -28.67 0.51
C ASP A 410 -1.85 -28.07 1.26
N ASP A 411 -0.78 -27.73 0.55
CA ASP A 411 0.38 -27.05 1.11
C ASP A 411 -0.01 -25.66 1.65
N LEU A 412 -0.77 -24.87 0.88
CA LEU A 412 -1.26 -23.57 1.35
C LEU A 412 -2.16 -23.69 2.60
N MET A 413 -2.95 -24.75 2.69
CA MET A 413 -3.81 -25.02 3.85
C MET A 413 -2.98 -25.43 5.07
N ARG A 414 -2.00 -26.33 4.88
CA ARG A 414 -1.06 -26.75 5.93
C ARG A 414 -0.28 -25.55 6.47
N ASP A 415 0.16 -24.67 5.58
CA ASP A 415 0.94 -23.48 5.92
C ASP A 415 0.05 -22.32 6.44
N GLN A 416 -1.25 -22.56 6.67
CA GLN A 416 -2.24 -21.61 7.18
C GLN A 416 -2.39 -20.34 6.31
N VAL A 417 -2.07 -20.42 5.03
CA VAL A 417 -2.31 -19.33 4.07
C VAL A 417 -3.79 -19.29 3.67
N ILE A 418 -4.40 -20.46 3.54
CA ILE A 418 -5.85 -20.65 3.32
C ILE A 418 -6.42 -21.48 4.48
N LYS A 419 -7.70 -21.29 4.79
CA LYS A 419 -8.36 -22.09 5.84
C LYS A 419 -8.72 -23.48 5.35
N GLU A 420 -9.33 -23.54 4.18
CA GLU A 420 -9.81 -24.77 3.56
C GLU A 420 -10.02 -24.55 2.06
N TRP A 421 -9.99 -25.66 1.31
CA TRP A 421 -10.42 -25.68 -0.08
C TRP A 421 -11.28 -26.93 -0.34
N LYS A 422 -12.24 -26.81 -1.27
CA LYS A 422 -13.07 -27.95 -1.72
C LYS A 422 -13.55 -27.79 -3.15
N TYR A 423 -13.81 -28.89 -3.82
CA TYR A 423 -14.49 -28.89 -5.11
C TYR A 423 -15.95 -28.41 -4.98
N SER A 424 -16.45 -27.72 -6.00
CA SER A 424 -17.83 -27.27 -6.10
C SER A 424 -18.30 -27.35 -7.56
N PRO A 425 -19.12 -28.34 -7.94
CA PRO A 425 -19.65 -29.44 -7.10
C PRO A 425 -18.55 -30.43 -6.67
N GLU A 426 -18.86 -31.33 -5.73
CA GLU A 426 -17.94 -32.40 -5.31
C GLU A 426 -17.45 -33.22 -6.51
N ILE A 427 -16.22 -33.71 -6.40
CA ILE A 427 -15.59 -34.47 -7.47
C ILE A 427 -16.14 -35.90 -7.52
N ASP A 428 -16.49 -36.31 -8.72
CA ASP A 428 -16.96 -37.65 -9.07
C ASP A 428 -15.77 -38.43 -9.65
N GLU A 429 -15.12 -39.24 -8.81
CA GLU A 429 -13.92 -39.98 -9.17
C GLU A 429 -14.15 -41.00 -10.30
N GLU A 430 -15.39 -41.45 -10.52
CA GLU A 430 -15.73 -42.32 -11.65
C GLU A 430 -15.61 -41.56 -12.98
N LYS A 431 -15.96 -40.27 -13.01
CA LYS A 431 -15.78 -39.40 -14.19
C LYS A 431 -14.32 -39.03 -14.46
N CYS A 432 -13.43 -39.25 -13.49
CA CYS A 432 -11.98 -39.07 -13.64
C CYS A 432 -11.28 -40.29 -14.26
N LYS A 433 -12.03 -41.28 -14.75
CA LYS A 433 -11.50 -42.48 -15.43
C LYS A 433 -11.70 -42.38 -16.96
N GLY A 434 -10.82 -43.00 -17.73
CA GLY A 434 -10.94 -43.09 -19.19
C GLY A 434 -10.26 -41.94 -19.96
N LYS A 435 -10.65 -41.75 -21.24
CA LYS A 435 -10.08 -40.70 -22.11
C LYS A 435 -10.80 -39.37 -21.93
N ASN A 436 -10.07 -38.26 -22.03
CA ASN A 436 -10.58 -36.88 -22.05
C ASN A 436 -11.32 -36.38 -20.78
N TRP A 437 -11.26 -37.10 -19.65
CA TRP A 437 -11.85 -36.65 -18.38
C TRP A 437 -11.34 -35.28 -17.93
N PHE A 438 -10.08 -34.99 -18.23
CA PHE A 438 -9.42 -33.75 -17.85
C PHE A 438 -10.14 -32.53 -18.43
N GLU A 439 -10.32 -32.51 -19.76
CA GLU A 439 -10.94 -31.39 -20.47
C GLU A 439 -12.46 -31.37 -20.32
N ASN A 440 -13.09 -32.54 -20.37
CA ASN A 440 -14.54 -32.63 -20.40
C ASN A 440 -15.19 -32.48 -19.03
N TYR A 441 -14.46 -32.78 -17.95
CA TYR A 441 -14.98 -32.79 -16.59
C TYR A 441 -14.13 -31.92 -15.65
N TRP A 442 -12.88 -32.30 -15.36
CA TRP A 442 -12.12 -31.68 -14.27
C TRP A 442 -11.81 -30.20 -14.49
N LEU A 443 -11.43 -29.77 -15.70
CA LEU A 443 -11.19 -28.35 -16.02
C LEU A 443 -12.44 -27.48 -15.88
N LYS A 444 -13.64 -28.06 -15.99
CA LYS A 444 -14.93 -27.35 -15.86
C LYS A 444 -15.41 -27.25 -14.42
N LEU A 445 -14.79 -28.00 -13.50
CA LEU A 445 -15.08 -27.88 -12.09
C LEU A 445 -14.62 -26.52 -11.55
N LYS A 446 -15.20 -26.15 -10.41
CA LYS A 446 -14.77 -25.01 -9.63
C LYS A 446 -14.28 -25.49 -8.27
N VAL A 447 -13.49 -24.66 -7.61
CA VAL A 447 -13.06 -24.87 -6.23
C VAL A 447 -13.46 -23.67 -5.38
N ILE A 448 -13.91 -23.92 -4.17
CA ILE A 448 -14.10 -22.88 -3.16
C ILE A 448 -12.83 -22.84 -2.33
N ILE A 449 -12.27 -21.65 -2.12
CA ILE A 449 -11.07 -21.43 -1.31
C ILE A 449 -11.41 -20.36 -0.26
N SER A 450 -11.40 -20.75 1.01
CA SER A 450 -11.81 -19.90 2.13
C SER A 450 -10.59 -19.21 2.77
N PRO A 451 -10.66 -17.90 3.06
CA PRO A 451 -9.61 -17.21 3.80
C PRO A 451 -9.55 -17.68 5.26
N THR A 452 -8.40 -17.45 5.90
CA THR A 452 -8.26 -17.66 7.35
C THR A 452 -9.12 -16.70 8.14
N ASN A 453 -9.55 -17.13 9.34
CA ASN A 453 -10.33 -16.28 10.24
C ASN A 453 -9.52 -15.02 10.64
N GLU A 454 -8.20 -15.15 10.79
CA GLU A 454 -7.29 -14.04 11.09
C GLU A 454 -7.28 -13.01 9.96
N LEU A 455 -7.11 -13.42 8.70
CA LEU A 455 -7.16 -12.52 7.56
C LEU A 455 -8.50 -11.79 7.49
N VAL A 456 -9.61 -12.49 7.71
CA VAL A 456 -10.94 -11.87 7.72
C VAL A 456 -11.05 -10.81 8.81
N LYS A 457 -10.59 -11.11 10.03
CA LYS A 457 -10.59 -10.20 11.17
C LYS A 457 -9.73 -8.96 10.90
N LEU A 458 -8.48 -9.15 10.46
CA LEU A 458 -7.56 -8.05 10.17
C LEU A 458 -8.08 -7.15 9.05
N GLN A 459 -8.66 -7.73 7.99
CA GLN A 459 -9.26 -6.93 6.93
C GLN A 459 -10.51 -6.16 7.40
N GLN A 460 -11.33 -6.73 8.29
CA GLN A 460 -12.45 -6.01 8.92
C GLN A 460 -11.97 -4.86 9.82
N GLU A 461 -10.89 -5.05 10.57
CA GLU A 461 -10.27 -3.99 11.38
C GLU A 461 -9.77 -2.84 10.49
N LEU A 462 -9.13 -3.15 9.35
CA LEU A 462 -8.73 -2.16 8.35
C LEU A 462 -9.91 -1.41 7.75
N ILE A 463 -11.11 -1.99 7.71
CA ILE A 463 -12.32 -1.30 7.27
C ILE A 463 -12.91 -0.47 8.41
N THR A 464 -12.90 -0.99 9.64
CA THR A 464 -13.54 -0.36 10.81
C THR A 464 -12.77 0.86 11.31
N LYS A 465 -11.43 0.83 11.27
CA LYS A 465 -10.58 2.01 11.52
C LYS A 465 -11.01 3.21 10.65
N LYS A 466 -11.53 2.96 9.44
CA LYS A 466 -12.02 3.98 8.50
C LYS A 466 -13.33 4.63 8.93
N SER A 467 -14.21 3.90 9.62
CA SER A 467 -15.49 4.44 10.10
C SER A 467 -15.31 5.45 11.25
N LYS A 468 -14.32 5.21 12.12
CA LYS A 468 -14.06 6.09 13.28
C LYS A 468 -13.31 7.38 12.93
N GLN A 469 -12.60 7.42 11.81
CA GLN A 469 -11.92 8.64 11.33
C GLN A 469 -12.79 9.52 10.42
N GLN A 470 -14.03 9.09 10.13
CA GLN A 470 -15.01 9.83 9.34
C GLN A 470 -16.26 10.24 10.14
N SER A 471 -16.15 10.47 11.45
CA SER A 471 -17.18 11.17 12.20
C SER A 471 -16.93 12.68 12.16
N PRO A 472 -17.83 13.50 11.57
CA PRO A 472 -17.85 14.93 11.83
C PRO A 472 -18.05 15.16 13.33
N LEU A 473 -17.38 16.17 13.87
CA LEU A 473 -17.65 16.74 15.19
C LEU A 473 -19.17 16.95 15.37
N ILE A 474 -19.82 16.07 16.13
CA ILE A 474 -21.11 16.36 16.74
C ILE A 474 -20.77 16.79 18.16
N ILE A 475 -21.10 18.05 18.44
CA ILE A 475 -21.02 18.67 19.75
C ILE A 475 -21.86 17.84 20.72
N GLU A 476 -21.20 17.29 21.73
CA GLU A 476 -21.85 16.71 22.90
C GLU A 476 -22.55 17.83 23.70
N MET A 477 -23.84 17.63 24.00
CA MET A 477 -24.52 18.28 25.11
C MET A 477 -24.99 17.20 26.07
N GLU A 478 -24.49 17.28 27.30
CA GLU A 478 -24.71 16.37 28.44
C GLU A 478 -26.09 16.53 29.11
N GLU A 479 -26.63 15.37 29.53
CA GLU A 479 -27.33 15.03 30.80
C GLU A 479 -28.64 15.77 31.22
N LYS A 480 -29.73 15.18 31.77
CA LYS A 480 -30.04 13.95 32.54
C LYS A 480 -31.59 13.90 32.82
N PRO A 481 -32.19 12.98 33.62
CA PRO A 481 -32.60 11.58 33.39
C PRO A 481 -34.14 11.36 33.67
N PRO A 482 -34.58 10.17 34.15
CA PRO A 482 -35.29 9.09 33.44
C PRO A 482 -36.83 9.13 33.62
N VAL A 483 -37.58 8.22 32.95
CA VAL A 483 -38.72 7.43 33.50
C VAL A 483 -39.55 6.74 32.38
N ILE A 484 -39.55 5.41 32.46
CA ILE A 484 -40.57 4.37 32.12
C ILE A 484 -40.88 4.01 30.65
N GLU A 485 -40.38 2.81 30.33
CA GLU A 485 -40.89 1.69 29.52
C GLU A 485 -42.07 1.90 28.56
N GLU A 486 -41.83 1.58 27.28
CA GLU A 486 -42.66 0.66 26.48
C GLU A 486 -41.83 0.09 25.32
N LYS A 487 -41.86 -1.24 25.12
CA LYS A 487 -41.16 -1.95 24.03
C LYS A 487 -41.81 -1.62 22.66
N PRO A 488 -41.01 -1.44 21.60
CA PRO A 488 -41.38 -2.02 20.30
C PRO A 488 -40.19 -2.77 19.67
N ILE A 489 -40.36 -4.05 19.33
CA ILE A 489 -40.71 -4.53 17.97
C ILE A 489 -39.61 -4.20 16.96
N SER A 490 -38.90 -5.26 16.58
CA SER A 490 -37.99 -5.36 15.45
C SER A 490 -38.57 -4.78 14.16
N ILE A 491 -37.89 -3.78 13.59
CA ILE A 491 -38.13 -3.33 12.21
C ILE A 491 -37.16 -4.09 11.29
N PRO A 492 -37.65 -4.84 10.29
CA PRO A 492 -36.81 -5.49 9.29
C PRO A 492 -36.18 -4.44 8.38
N ASN A 493 -34.90 -4.63 8.02
CA ASN A 493 -34.28 -3.94 6.90
C ASN A 493 -35.15 -4.12 5.65
N GLN A 494 -35.82 -3.06 5.19
CA GLN A 494 -36.44 -3.06 3.88
C GLN A 494 -35.36 -2.82 2.82
N GLU A 495 -35.07 -3.89 2.08
CA GLU A 495 -34.41 -3.82 0.78
C GLU A 495 -35.19 -2.85 -0.12
N ILE A 496 -34.53 -1.81 -0.64
CA ILE A 496 -35.12 -0.95 -1.68
C ILE A 496 -35.26 -1.82 -2.96
N PRO A 497 -36.48 -2.08 -3.45
CA PRO A 497 -36.67 -2.98 -4.59
C PRO A 497 -36.06 -2.40 -5.88
N ASN A 498 -35.20 -3.18 -6.53
CA ASN A 498 -34.61 -2.91 -7.85
C ASN A 498 -35.63 -2.91 -9.02
N SER A 499 -36.92 -2.63 -8.77
CA SER A 499 -37.97 -2.66 -9.80
C SER A 499 -38.14 -1.30 -10.46
N ILE A 500 -38.33 -1.29 -11.79
CA ILE A 500 -38.63 -0.08 -12.56
C ILE A 500 -39.89 0.62 -12.05
N GLU A 501 -40.80 -0.14 -11.46
CA GLU A 501 -42.04 0.31 -10.84
C GLU A 501 -41.80 1.34 -9.74
N PHE A 502 -40.76 1.17 -8.90
CA PHE A 502 -40.38 2.14 -7.87
C PHE A 502 -40.08 3.53 -8.46
N TYR A 503 -39.29 3.57 -9.55
CA TYR A 503 -38.97 4.82 -10.22
C TYR A 503 -40.20 5.45 -10.89
N ILE A 504 -41.08 4.63 -11.48
CA ILE A 504 -42.31 5.10 -12.12
C ILE A 504 -43.22 5.76 -11.08
N GLU A 505 -43.39 5.13 -9.91
CA GLU A 505 -44.22 5.66 -8.83
C GLU A 505 -43.71 7.01 -8.33
N LYS A 506 -42.40 7.12 -8.04
CA LYS A 506 -41.74 8.37 -7.60
C LYS A 506 -41.85 9.49 -8.62
N MET A 507 -41.71 9.17 -9.91
CA MET A 507 -41.84 10.16 -10.99
C MET A 507 -43.28 10.64 -11.16
N ASN A 508 -44.28 9.76 -11.06
CA ASN A 508 -45.69 10.14 -11.16
C ASN A 508 -46.11 11.02 -9.98
N THR A 509 -45.74 10.66 -8.74
CA THR A 509 -46.02 11.49 -7.56
C THR A 509 -45.37 12.87 -7.66
N TYR A 510 -44.13 12.94 -8.13
CA TYR A 510 -43.47 14.24 -8.34
C TYR A 510 -44.11 15.07 -9.44
N LYS A 511 -44.52 14.42 -10.54
CA LYS A 511 -45.19 15.08 -11.67
C LYS A 511 -46.54 15.66 -11.27
N GLU A 512 -47.32 14.92 -10.47
CA GLU A 512 -48.60 15.37 -9.92
C GLU A 512 -48.43 16.50 -8.90
N LYS A 513 -47.42 16.40 -8.01
CA LYS A 513 -47.16 17.42 -6.98
C LYS A 513 -46.69 18.76 -7.55
N ASN A 514 -46.03 18.77 -8.70
CA ASN A 514 -45.40 19.96 -9.29
C ASN A 514 -45.99 20.39 -10.63
N ASP A 515 -47.08 19.77 -11.08
CA ASP A 515 -47.77 20.02 -12.36
C ASP A 515 -46.83 20.12 -13.59
N LYS A 516 -45.85 19.20 -13.66
CA LYS A 516 -44.81 19.22 -14.71
C LYS A 516 -45.19 18.37 -15.92
N SER A 517 -44.84 18.83 -17.11
CA SER A 517 -44.96 18.01 -18.32
C SER A 517 -43.90 16.91 -18.39
N ILE A 518 -44.16 15.83 -19.14
CA ILE A 518 -43.19 14.73 -19.34
C ILE A 518 -41.91 15.25 -20.01
N ARG A 519 -42.01 16.31 -20.83
CA ARG A 519 -40.84 16.93 -21.49
C ARG A 519 -39.94 17.67 -20.51
N GLU A 520 -40.53 18.38 -19.55
CA GLU A 520 -39.78 19.09 -18.51
C GLU A 520 -39.13 18.10 -17.54
N LEU A 521 -39.86 17.06 -17.15
CA LEU A 521 -39.33 15.99 -16.30
C LEU A 521 -38.16 15.26 -16.97
N ALA A 522 -38.26 14.96 -18.27
CA ALA A 522 -37.18 14.35 -19.04
C ALA A 522 -35.92 15.23 -19.07
N LYS A 523 -36.10 16.54 -19.22
CA LYS A 523 -35.01 17.52 -19.21
C LYS A 523 -34.36 17.65 -17.83
N GLU A 524 -35.14 17.58 -16.76
CA GLU A 524 -34.67 17.65 -15.37
C GLU A 524 -33.85 16.42 -14.94
N ILE A 525 -34.27 15.23 -15.40
CA ILE A 525 -33.57 13.97 -15.12
C ILE A 525 -32.39 13.73 -16.10
N ASP A 526 -32.27 14.55 -17.14
CA ASP A 526 -31.26 14.39 -18.21
C ASP A 526 -31.40 13.05 -18.98
N ILE A 527 -32.64 12.67 -19.29
CA ILE A 527 -33.00 11.48 -20.09
C ILE A 527 -33.81 11.92 -21.31
N SER A 528 -33.66 11.22 -22.45
CA SER A 528 -34.45 11.56 -23.64
C SER A 528 -35.96 11.36 -23.40
N TYR A 529 -36.78 12.27 -23.93
CA TYR A 529 -38.24 12.23 -23.84
C TYR A 529 -38.82 10.86 -24.25
N SER A 530 -38.29 10.27 -25.32
CA SER A 530 -38.73 8.95 -25.81
C SER A 530 -38.42 7.83 -24.83
N THR A 531 -37.33 7.93 -24.07
CA THR A 531 -36.94 6.95 -23.05
C THR A 531 -37.84 7.07 -21.83
N LEU A 532 -38.08 8.28 -21.33
CA LEU A 532 -38.96 8.53 -20.20
C LEU A 532 -40.43 8.15 -20.51
N SER A 533 -40.91 8.49 -21.71
CA SER A 533 -42.27 8.13 -22.16
C SER A 533 -42.47 6.62 -22.28
N ARG A 534 -41.47 5.87 -22.78
CA ARG A 534 -41.52 4.40 -22.84
C ARG A 534 -41.47 3.73 -21.46
N MET A 535 -40.81 4.37 -20.48
CA MET A 535 -40.79 3.90 -19.10
C MET A 535 -42.16 4.08 -18.43
N LEU A 536 -42.75 5.28 -18.49
CA LEU A 536 -44.06 5.57 -17.89
C LEU A 536 -45.21 4.78 -18.54
N SER A 537 -45.08 4.41 -19.82
CA SER A 537 -46.06 3.59 -20.53
C SER A 537 -45.87 2.07 -20.36
N GLY A 538 -44.94 1.62 -19.51
CA GLY A 538 -44.71 0.20 -19.24
C GLY A 538 -44.09 -0.59 -20.41
N LYS A 539 -43.71 0.08 -21.51
CA LYS A 539 -43.13 -0.55 -22.70
C LYS A 539 -41.65 -0.94 -22.54
N ARG A 540 -41.04 -0.62 -21.39
CA ARG A 540 -39.64 -0.93 -21.07
C ARG A 540 -39.56 -1.81 -19.82
N LYS A 541 -39.07 -3.05 -19.97
CA LYS A 541 -38.98 -4.04 -18.88
C LYS A 541 -37.64 -4.06 -18.12
N ARG A 542 -36.60 -3.40 -18.63
CA ARG A 542 -35.25 -3.30 -18.00
C ARG A 542 -34.67 -1.89 -18.16
N LEU A 543 -34.02 -1.39 -17.10
CA LEU A 543 -33.26 -0.14 -17.11
C LEU A 543 -31.81 -0.41 -17.51
N ASN A 544 -31.21 0.51 -18.26
CA ASN A 544 -29.76 0.54 -18.47
C ASN A 544 -29.10 1.23 -17.26
N ASP A 545 -27.87 0.84 -16.92
CA ASP A 545 -27.15 1.33 -15.75
C ASP A 545 -26.96 2.85 -15.76
N ASP A 546 -26.76 3.44 -16.95
CA ASP A 546 -26.68 4.91 -17.11
C ASP A 546 -28.01 5.61 -16.76
N THR A 547 -29.14 5.06 -17.24
CA THR A 547 -30.47 5.60 -16.94
C THR A 547 -30.81 5.46 -15.46
N LYS A 548 -30.40 4.34 -14.83
CA LYS A 548 -30.59 4.10 -13.41
C LYS A 548 -29.83 5.11 -12.55
N ASN A 549 -28.54 5.31 -12.84
CA ASN A 549 -27.70 6.27 -12.12
C ASN A 549 -28.24 7.70 -12.19
N LYS A 550 -28.82 8.10 -13.35
CA LYS A 550 -29.45 9.42 -13.49
C LYS A 550 -30.73 9.57 -12.65
N LEU A 551 -31.52 8.50 -12.54
CA LEU A 551 -32.73 8.47 -11.72
C LEU A 551 -32.41 8.46 -10.22
N ASP A 552 -31.41 7.69 -9.78
CA ASP A 552 -30.99 7.65 -8.38
C ASP A 552 -30.51 9.04 -7.92
N LYS A 553 -29.64 9.68 -8.70
CA LYS A 553 -29.18 11.05 -8.43
C LYS A 553 -30.31 12.07 -8.44
N TRP A 554 -31.32 11.88 -9.28
CA TRP A 554 -32.47 12.77 -9.31
C TRP A 554 -33.34 12.60 -8.05
N ILE A 555 -33.58 11.37 -7.58
CA ILE A 555 -34.32 11.11 -6.33
C ILE A 555 -33.59 11.71 -5.13
N GLU A 556 -32.28 11.50 -5.01
CA GLU A 556 -31.46 12.09 -3.94
C GLU A 556 -31.56 13.63 -3.93
N ARG A 557 -31.54 14.26 -5.11
CA ARG A 557 -31.72 15.72 -5.24
C ARG A 557 -33.10 16.16 -4.77
N GLN A 558 -34.17 15.41 -5.04
CA GLN A 558 -35.51 15.75 -4.58
C GLN A 558 -35.67 15.59 -3.06
N GLU A 559 -35.00 14.61 -2.45
CA GLU A 559 -35.02 14.44 -0.99
C GLU A 559 -34.33 15.61 -0.29
N VAL A 560 -33.21 16.09 -0.82
CA VAL A 560 -32.52 17.28 -0.31
C VAL A 560 -33.36 18.55 -0.50
N VAL A 561 -34.05 18.70 -1.63
CA VAL A 561 -34.89 19.87 -1.91
C VAL A 561 -36.19 19.89 -1.09
N ASN A 562 -36.73 18.74 -0.66
CA ASN A 562 -37.89 18.70 0.25
C ASN A 562 -37.50 18.89 1.74
N LEU A 563 -36.21 18.82 2.08
CA LEU A 563 -35.68 19.07 3.43
C LEU A 563 -35.28 20.54 3.66
N LEU A 564 -35.20 21.32 2.57
CA LEU A 564 -35.06 22.78 2.56
C LEU A 564 -36.43 23.43 2.39
#